data_AF-A0A7W1EIT8-F1
#
_entry.id   AF-A0A7W1EIT8-F1
#
_cell.length_a   1.000
_cell.length_b   1.000
_cell.length_c   1.000
_cell.angle_alpha   90.00
_cell.angle_beta   90.00
_cell.angle_gamma   90.00
#
_symmetry.space_group_name_H-M   'P 1'
#
loop_
_entity.id
_entity.type
_entity.pdbx_description
1 polymer ?
#
loop_
_entity_poly.entity_id
_entity_poly.type
_entity_poly.pdbx_seq_one_letter_code
_entity_poly.pdbx_strand_id
1 'polypeptide(L)'
;MKKIFLAPLAAIVISLCAFTASHIWKADEKNSTVKWELKGSDKTGSFENLVTTLDFDKKNLDKSKITASIDVGTLKAGNEKLEKHLLSADFFDAGKFPRIVFTSTEIKSTE
;
A
#
# COMPACT_ATOMS: atom_id res chain seq x y z
N MET A 1 36.69 61.95 -9.79
CA MET A 1 37.58 61.42 -8.73
C MET A 1 36.98 60.13 -8.21
N LYS A 2 37.76 59.04 -8.27
CA LYS A 2 37.40 57.68 -7.81
C LYS A 2 37.13 57.70 -6.30
N LYS A 3 36.07 57.02 -5.85
CA LYS A 3 36.10 56.16 -4.65
C LYS A 3 35.16 54.97 -4.85
N ILE A 4 35.78 53.81 -5.05
CA ILE A 4 35.17 52.49 -4.97
C ILE A 4 35.16 52.11 -3.49
N PHE A 5 34.04 51.61 -2.97
CA PHE A 5 34.00 50.85 -1.72
C PHE A 5 33.20 49.56 -1.94
N LEU A 6 33.91 48.44 -1.84
CA LEU A 6 33.40 47.08 -1.66
C LEU A 6 32.86 46.91 -0.24
N ALA A 7 31.71 46.27 -0.05
CA ALA A 7 31.53 45.14 0.89
C ALA A 7 30.13 44.49 0.74
N PRO A 8 29.97 43.21 1.09
CA PRO A 8 29.17 42.26 0.32
C PRO A 8 28.02 41.60 1.10
N LEU A 9 27.41 40.59 0.47
CA LEU A 9 26.64 39.49 1.06
C LEU A 9 25.11 39.63 1.03
N ALA A 10 24.57 39.51 -0.19
CA ALA A 10 23.24 38.96 -0.38
C ALA A 10 23.25 37.51 0.13
N ALA A 11 22.82 37.29 1.36
CA ALA A 11 22.51 35.97 1.88
C ALA A 11 21.23 35.47 1.20
N ILE A 12 21.39 34.92 0.01
CA ILE A 12 20.36 34.11 -0.65
C ILE A 12 20.21 32.85 0.20
N VAL A 13 19.21 32.85 1.08
CA VAL A 13 18.72 31.64 1.73
C VAL A 13 17.97 30.84 0.66
N ILE A 14 18.70 30.09 -0.18
CA ILE A 14 18.11 28.96 -0.88
C ILE A 14 17.93 27.89 0.20
N SER A 15 16.81 27.99 0.91
CA SER A 15 16.24 26.87 1.65
C SER A 15 15.97 25.79 0.63
N LEU A 16 16.90 24.83 0.50
CA LEU A 16 16.64 23.59 -0.20
C LEU A 16 15.49 22.89 0.54
N CYS A 17 14.25 23.13 0.09
CA CYS A 17 13.22 22.12 0.26
C CYS A 17 13.76 20.89 -0.46
N ALA A 18 14.35 19.98 0.32
CA ALA A 18 14.59 18.63 -0.12
C ALA A 18 13.21 18.05 -0.44
N PHE A 19 12.81 18.12 -1.71
CA PHE A 19 11.73 17.31 -2.23
C PHE A 19 12.22 15.87 -2.08
N THR A 20 11.79 15.21 -1.02
CA THR A 20 11.91 13.78 -0.90
C THR A 20 11.07 13.18 -2.02
N ALA A 21 11.73 12.60 -3.03
CA ALA A 21 11.07 11.88 -4.08
C ALA A 21 10.44 10.61 -3.48
N SER A 22 9.21 10.75 -3.00
CA SER A 22 8.35 9.60 -2.76
C SER A 22 8.10 8.91 -4.10
N HIS A 23 8.26 7.60 -4.12
CA HIS A 23 7.90 6.78 -5.25
C HIS A 23 6.59 6.07 -4.93
N ILE A 24 5.58 6.27 -5.78
CA ILE A 24 4.33 5.54 -5.71
C ILE A 24 4.47 4.24 -6.50
N TRP A 25 4.35 3.12 -5.82
CA TRP A 25 4.34 1.78 -6.39
C TRP A 25 2.94 1.20 -6.33
N LYS A 26 2.57 0.45 -7.37
CA LYS A 26 1.33 -0.32 -7.42
C LYS A 26 1.66 -1.74 -7.81
N ALA A 27 0.99 -2.70 -7.19
CA ALA A 27 1.01 -4.07 -7.65
C ALA A 27 0.27 -4.17 -8.98
N ASP A 28 0.66 -5.15 -9.81
CA ASP A 28 -0.10 -5.50 -10.99
C ASP A 28 -1.39 -6.21 -10.53
N GLU A 29 -2.52 -5.52 -10.66
CA GLU A 29 -3.82 -5.99 -10.17
C GLU A 29 -4.21 -7.36 -10.73
N LYS A 30 -3.87 -7.65 -11.99
CA LYS A 30 -4.27 -8.90 -12.67
C LYS A 30 -3.35 -10.06 -12.36
N ASN A 31 -2.08 -9.77 -12.08
CA ASN A 31 -1.05 -10.79 -11.84
C ASN A 31 -0.70 -10.92 -10.35
N SER A 32 -1.41 -10.21 -9.47
CA SER A 32 -1.24 -10.28 -8.02
C SER A 32 -2.44 -10.97 -7.36
N THR A 33 -2.16 -11.83 -6.39
CA THR A 33 -3.18 -12.65 -5.72
C THR A 33 -2.86 -12.73 -4.23
N VAL A 34 -3.90 -12.61 -3.40
CA VAL A 34 -3.78 -12.87 -1.95
C VAL A 34 -4.22 -14.30 -1.70
N LYS A 35 -3.35 -15.16 -1.16
CA LYS A 35 -3.66 -16.55 -0.84
C LYS A 35 -3.92 -16.74 0.64
N TRP A 36 -4.80 -17.67 0.97
CA TRP A 36 -5.08 -18.08 2.34
C TRP A 36 -5.11 -19.61 2.46
N GLU A 37 -4.81 -20.08 3.66
CA GLU A 37 -4.85 -21.49 4.05
C GLU A 37 -5.47 -21.59 5.45
N LEU A 38 -6.31 -22.60 5.67
CA LEU A 38 -6.82 -22.90 7.00
C LEU A 38 -5.91 -23.93 7.67
N LYS A 39 -5.19 -23.48 8.70
CA LYS A 39 -4.36 -24.35 9.55
C LYS A 39 -5.19 -25.53 10.08
N GLY A 40 -4.65 -26.74 9.96
CA GLY A 40 -5.31 -27.97 10.40
C GLY A 40 -6.33 -28.54 9.41
N SER A 41 -6.39 -28.00 8.19
CA SER A 41 -7.17 -28.54 7.08
C SER A 41 -6.37 -28.49 5.78
N ASP A 42 -6.87 -29.13 4.73
CA ASP A 42 -6.38 -29.04 3.35
C ASP A 42 -7.02 -27.88 2.57
N LYS A 43 -7.85 -27.05 3.22
CA LYS A 43 -8.57 -25.96 2.57
C LYS A 43 -7.67 -24.77 2.33
N THR A 44 -7.63 -24.37 1.07
CA THR A 44 -6.90 -23.19 0.59
C THR A 44 -7.79 -22.37 -0.34
N GLY A 45 -7.38 -21.15 -0.61
CA GLY A 45 -8.04 -20.31 -1.60
C GLY A 45 -7.32 -18.98 -1.78
N SER A 46 -7.99 -18.09 -2.49
CA SER A 46 -7.41 -16.80 -2.85
C SER A 46 -8.45 -15.69 -3.02
N PHE A 47 -7.97 -14.46 -3.07
CA PHE A 47 -8.66 -13.29 -3.58
C PHE A 47 -7.87 -12.74 -4.76
N GLU A 48 -8.58 -12.41 -5.84
CA GLU A 48 -8.04 -11.81 -7.06
C GLU A 48 -8.29 -10.29 -7.07
N ASN A 49 -7.71 -9.58 -8.04
CA ASN A 49 -7.82 -8.13 -8.22
C ASN A 49 -7.34 -7.33 -7.00
N LEU A 50 -6.11 -7.62 -6.56
CA LEU A 50 -5.47 -6.88 -5.48
C LEU A 50 -5.07 -5.49 -5.95
N VAL A 51 -5.67 -4.46 -5.35
CA VAL A 51 -5.31 -3.06 -5.58
C VAL A 51 -4.39 -2.61 -4.46
N THR A 52 -3.18 -2.15 -4.80
CA THR A 52 -2.26 -1.59 -3.81
C THR A 52 -1.77 -0.19 -4.17
N THR A 53 -1.37 0.55 -3.16
CA THR A 53 -0.61 1.78 -3.29
C THR A 53 0.42 1.78 -2.17
N LEU A 54 1.69 1.72 -2.57
CA LEU A 54 2.84 1.86 -1.69
C LEU A 54 3.47 3.22 -1.98
N ASP A 55 3.29 4.16 -1.07
CA ASP A 55 4.10 5.37 -0.99
C ASP A 55 5.38 4.99 -0.25
N PHE A 56 6.52 5.01 -0.93
CA PHE A 56 7.80 4.61 -0.34
C PHE A 56 8.84 5.71 -0.49
N ASP A 57 9.40 6.12 0.65
CA ASP A 57 10.54 7.01 0.77
C ASP A 57 11.66 6.30 1.52
N LYS A 58 12.67 5.86 0.77
CA LYS A 58 13.85 5.18 1.32
C LYS A 58 14.60 6.02 2.36
N LYS A 59 14.54 7.35 2.29
CA LYS A 59 15.20 8.26 3.24
C LYS A 59 14.35 8.54 4.47
N ASN A 60 13.05 8.26 4.41
CA ASN A 60 12.10 8.51 5.49
C ASN A 60 11.01 7.43 5.52
N LEU A 61 11.32 6.31 6.17
CA LEU A 61 10.40 5.19 6.26
C LEU A 61 9.12 5.52 7.07
N ASP A 62 9.19 6.47 8.00
CA ASP A 62 8.02 6.93 8.78
C ASP A 62 6.96 7.61 7.91
N LYS A 63 7.37 8.16 6.76
CA LYS A 63 6.45 8.70 5.74
C LYS A 63 5.96 7.65 4.75
N SER A 64 6.56 6.46 4.76
CA SER A 64 6.19 5.39 3.85
C SER A 64 4.90 4.72 4.34
N LYS A 65 4.02 4.38 3.41
CA LYS A 65 2.72 3.78 3.72
C LYS A 65 2.29 2.85 2.61
N ILE A 66 1.85 1.64 2.97
CA ILE A 66 1.16 0.74 2.06
C ILE A 66 -0.33 0.68 2.42
N THR A 67 -1.16 0.82 1.40
CA THR A 67 -2.59 0.54 1.45
C THR A 67 -2.90 -0.54 0.43
N ALA A 68 -3.61 -1.58 0.85
CA ALA A 68 -4.06 -2.66 -0.01
C ALA A 68 -5.57 -2.85 0.16
N SER A 69 -6.26 -3.12 -0.94
CA SER A 69 -7.69 -3.37 -0.97
C SER A 69 -7.99 -4.52 -1.93
N ILE A 70 -8.90 -5.39 -1.53
CA ILE A 70 -9.42 -6.49 -2.34
C ILE A 70 -10.94 -6.52 -2.22
N ASP A 71 -11.59 -6.84 -3.32
CA ASP A 71 -13.03 -7.11 -3.36
C ASP A 71 -13.28 -8.52 -2.80
N VAL A 72 -14.18 -8.64 -1.83
CA VAL A 72 -14.52 -9.92 -1.21
C VAL A 72 -15.13 -10.88 -2.23
N GLY A 73 -15.85 -10.36 -3.23
CA GLY A 73 -16.50 -11.14 -4.29
C GLY A 73 -15.52 -11.85 -5.23
N THR A 74 -14.22 -11.53 -5.21
CA THR A 74 -13.20 -12.24 -5.99
C THR A 74 -12.68 -13.50 -5.29
N LEU A 75 -13.25 -13.86 -4.15
CA LEU A 75 -12.90 -15.07 -3.41
C LEU A 75 -13.00 -16.32 -4.30
N LYS A 76 -11.91 -17.09 -4.32
CA LYS A 76 -11.82 -18.42 -4.91
C LYS A 76 -11.48 -19.45 -3.84
N ALA A 77 -12.20 -20.55 -3.82
CA ALA A 77 -11.97 -21.66 -2.90
C ALA A 77 -12.03 -23.04 -3.62
N GLY A 78 -11.99 -23.03 -4.96
CA GLY A 78 -12.00 -24.24 -5.80
C GLY A 78 -13.35 -24.96 -5.84
N ASN A 79 -14.38 -24.43 -5.19
CA ASN A 79 -15.72 -25.00 -5.13
C ASN A 79 -16.77 -23.89 -4.98
N GLU A 80 -17.64 -23.71 -5.98
CA GLU A 80 -18.64 -22.64 -6.00
C GLU A 80 -19.60 -22.63 -4.81
N LYS A 81 -19.94 -23.80 -4.25
CA LYS A 81 -20.82 -23.86 -3.07
C LYS A 81 -20.11 -23.33 -1.83
N LEU A 82 -18.83 -23.67 -1.66
CA LEU A 82 -18.01 -23.15 -0.58
C LEU A 82 -17.79 -21.65 -0.74
N GLU A 83 -17.52 -21.17 -1.96
CA GLU A 83 -17.39 -19.74 -2.26
C GLU A 83 -18.67 -18.99 -1.88
N LYS A 84 -19.85 -19.45 -2.32
CA LYS A 84 -21.14 -18.87 -1.94
C LYS A 84 -21.37 -18.84 -0.43
N HIS A 85 -20.95 -19.87 0.28
CA HIS A 85 -21.08 -19.93 1.74
C HIS A 85 -20.15 -18.93 2.43
N LEU A 86 -18.89 -18.82 1.99
CA LEU A 86 -17.93 -17.87 2.54
C LEU A 86 -18.33 -16.41 2.27
N LEU A 87 -19.02 -16.14 1.17
CA LEU A 87 -19.55 -14.80 0.84
C LEU A 87 -20.80 -14.42 1.65
N SER A 88 -21.44 -15.37 2.34
CA SER A 88 -22.68 -15.13 3.09
C SER A 88 -22.44 -14.36 4.39
N ALA A 89 -23.55 -13.96 5.04
CA ALA A 89 -23.55 -13.30 6.34
C ALA A 89 -22.94 -14.14 7.48
N ASP A 90 -22.75 -15.44 7.29
CA ASP A 90 -22.12 -16.33 8.28
C ASP A 90 -20.59 -16.16 8.33
N PHE A 91 -20.00 -15.52 7.31
CA PHE A 91 -18.55 -15.34 7.17
C PHE A 91 -18.19 -13.91 6.78
N PHE A 92 -17.86 -13.67 5.51
CA PHE A 92 -17.37 -12.36 5.08
C PHE A 92 -18.50 -11.32 4.96
N ASP A 93 -19.76 -11.76 4.87
CA ASP A 93 -20.93 -10.90 4.66
C ASP A 93 -20.67 -9.89 3.53
N ALA A 94 -20.35 -10.42 2.34
CA ALA A 94 -19.85 -9.60 1.23
C ALA A 94 -20.87 -8.53 0.77
N GLY A 95 -22.16 -8.75 1.04
CA GLY A 95 -23.20 -7.75 0.78
C GLY A 95 -23.07 -6.51 1.67
N LYS A 96 -22.58 -6.66 2.90
CA LYS A 96 -22.38 -5.56 3.86
C LYS A 96 -20.94 -5.05 3.88
N PHE A 97 -19.97 -5.95 3.71
CA PHE A 97 -18.53 -5.66 3.74
C PHE A 97 -17.87 -6.10 2.42
N PRO A 98 -18.09 -5.37 1.31
CA PRO A 98 -17.63 -5.80 -0.02
C PRO A 98 -16.11 -5.68 -0.21
N ARG A 99 -15.39 -5.04 0.73
CA ARG A 99 -13.94 -4.84 0.63
C ARG A 99 -13.23 -5.20 1.92
N ILE A 100 -12.10 -5.90 1.78
CA ILE A 100 -11.09 -6.06 2.83
C ILE A 100 -9.99 -5.03 2.55
N VAL A 101 -9.66 -4.23 3.56
CA VAL A 101 -8.67 -3.15 3.45
C VAL A 101 -7.58 -3.37 4.49
N PHE A 102 -6.33 -3.33 4.03
CA PHE A 102 -5.15 -3.27 4.87
C PHE A 102 -4.48 -1.91 4.73
N THR A 103 -4.07 -1.32 5.85
CA THR A 103 -3.26 -0.10 5.88
C THR A 103 -2.14 -0.31 6.87
N SER A 104 -0.89 -0.17 6.43
CA SER A 104 0.26 -0.25 7.32
C SER A 104 0.22 0.86 8.37
N THR A 105 0.57 0.51 9.59
CA THR A 105 0.79 1.48 10.67
C THR A 105 2.23 2.00 10.67
N GLU A 106 3.18 1.20 10.21
CA GLU A 106 4.61 1.52 10.21
C GLU A 106 5.34 0.68 9.16
N ILE A 107 6.41 1.24 8.58
CA ILE A 107 7.35 0.53 7.73
C ILE A 107 8.75 0.70 8.34
N LYS A 108 9.44 -0.41 8.58
CA LYS A 108 10.77 -0.43 9.20
C LYS A 108 11.77 -1.08 8.26
N SER A 109 13.04 -0.65 8.36
CA SER A 109 14.12 -1.39 7.74
C SER A 109 14.24 -2.74 8.41
N THR A 110 14.38 -3.79 7.62
CA THR A 110 14.86 -5.08 8.12
C THR A 110 16.37 -4.98 8.30
N GLU A 111 16.88 -5.53 9.39
CA GLU A 111 18.33 -5.69 9.64
C GLU A 111 18.95 -6.77 8.75
#